data_AF-A0A354NT29-F1
#
_entry.id   AF-A0A354NT29-F1
#
_cell.length_a   1.000
_cell.length_b   1.000
_cell.length_c   1.000
_cell.angle_alpha   90.00
_cell.angle_beta   90.00
_cell.angle_gamma   90.00
#
_symmetry.space_group_name_H-M   'P 1'
#
loop_
_entity.id
_entity.type
_entity.pdbx_description
1 polymer ?
#
loop_
_entity_poly.entity_id
_entity_poly.type
_entity_poly.pdbx_seq_one_letter_code
_entity_poly.pdbx_strand_id
1 'polypeptide(L)'
;MNNRSAESKNLTLISQHKLNGFGNGGEGIGLQTTSDGRRIMYIAHEQAPKDFTSVDVTDPKNPKMVVQTDLPHSDVRSNSLTVYEDLLLVAYQTSRPGLKPAGFGTYDISDPENPRQI
;
A
#
# COMPACT_ATOMS: atom_id res chain seq x y z
N MET A 1 33.72 18.32 5.21
CA MET A 1 32.58 18.93 5.93
C MET A 1 31.38 18.04 5.71
N ASN A 2 30.90 17.36 6.75
CA ASN A 2 29.73 16.47 6.69
C ASN A 2 28.45 17.30 6.68
N ASN A 3 27.93 17.58 5.49
CA ASN A 3 26.62 18.20 5.34
C ASN A 3 25.57 17.10 5.45
N ARG A 4 25.25 16.64 6.67
CA ARG A 4 24.01 15.88 6.88
C ARG A 4 22.87 16.88 6.72
N SER A 5 22.27 16.88 5.53
CA SER A 5 21.01 17.56 5.22
C SER A 5 20.03 17.38 6.39
N ALA A 6 19.18 18.37 6.63
CA ALA A 6 18.16 18.38 7.70
C ALA A 6 17.16 17.21 7.64
N GLU A 7 17.24 16.36 6.62
CA GLU A 7 16.30 15.28 6.30
C GLU A 7 16.27 14.11 7.29
N SER A 8 17.25 13.92 8.18
CA SER A 8 17.26 12.71 9.05
C SER A 8 18.04 12.83 10.39
N LYS A 9 18.02 13.98 11.07
CA LYS A 9 18.70 14.11 12.38
C LYS A 9 18.09 13.13 13.40
N ASN A 10 18.94 12.36 14.09
CA ASN A 10 18.56 11.33 15.06
C ASN A 10 17.72 10.16 14.48
N LEU A 11 17.69 9.99 13.15
CA LEU A 11 17.08 8.85 12.49
C LEU A 11 18.15 7.97 11.84
N THR A 12 17.95 6.66 11.88
CA THR A 12 18.76 5.68 11.14
C THR A 12 17.85 4.94 10.17
N LEU A 13 18.16 4.99 8.88
CA LEU A 13 17.46 4.19 7.88
C LEU A 13 17.79 2.71 8.11
N ILE A 14 16.75 1.88 8.32
CA ILE A 14 16.92 0.43 8.50
C ILE A 14 16.93 -0.27 7.14
N SER A 15 15.98 0.06 6.27
CA SER A 15 15.85 -0.49 4.92
C SER A 15 14.96 0.41 4.06
N GLN A 16 14.90 0.12 2.76
CA GLN A 16 14.01 0.78 1.81
C GLN A 16 13.57 -0.23 0.74
N HIS A 17 12.28 -0.22 0.40
CA HIS A 17 11.73 -0.93 -0.76
C HIS A 17 11.22 0.09 -1.79
N LYS A 18 11.49 -0.14 -3.08
CA LYS A 18 11.16 0.82 -4.16
C LYS A 18 9.77 0.62 -4.79
N LEU A 19 8.98 -0.31 -4.25
CA LEU A 19 7.64 -0.70 -4.74
C LEU A 19 7.65 -0.97 -6.27
N ASN A 20 8.68 -1.68 -6.76
CA ASN A 20 8.90 -1.95 -8.18
C ASN A 20 8.89 -0.71 -9.11
N GLY A 21 9.34 0.44 -8.59
CA GLY A 21 9.39 1.69 -9.35
C GLY A 21 8.12 2.55 -9.22
N PHE A 22 7.10 2.05 -8.52
CA PHE A 22 5.87 2.79 -8.21
C PHE A 22 5.95 3.40 -6.81
N GLY A 23 6.91 4.31 -6.59
CA GLY A 23 7.11 4.98 -5.30
C GLY A 23 6.06 6.04 -4.94
N ASN A 24 4.98 6.15 -5.72
CA ASN A 24 3.87 7.09 -5.54
C ASN A 24 2.88 6.61 -4.46
N GLY A 25 3.40 6.23 -3.30
CA GLY A 25 2.57 5.83 -2.16
C GLY A 25 1.59 6.94 -1.78
N GLY A 26 0.34 6.58 -1.56
CA GLY A 26 -0.72 7.45 -1.08
C GLY A 26 -0.61 7.72 0.42
N GLU A 27 -1.66 8.32 0.96
CA GLU A 27 -1.75 8.70 2.38
C GLU A 27 -2.09 7.49 3.27
N GLY A 28 -2.83 6.52 2.73
CA GLY A 28 -3.27 5.33 3.45
C GLY A 28 -2.20 4.26 3.57
N ILE A 29 -1.89 3.87 4.80
CA ILE A 29 -1.03 2.72 5.11
C ILE A 29 -1.73 1.89 6.20
N GLY A 30 -1.76 0.58 6.03
CA GLY A 30 -2.32 -0.37 7.00
C GLY A 30 -1.35 -1.52 7.27
N LEU A 31 -1.39 -2.09 8.48
CA LEU A 31 -0.54 -3.22 8.86
C LEU A 31 -1.42 -4.38 9.32
N GLN A 32 -1.26 -5.54 8.70
CA GLN A 32 -1.87 -6.81 9.11
C GLN A 32 -0.85 -7.64 9.88
N THR A 33 -1.29 -8.33 10.93
CA THR A 33 -0.57 -9.49 11.47
C THR A 33 -1.32 -10.73 11.03
N THR A 34 -0.71 -11.54 10.16
CA THR A 34 -1.34 -12.72 9.57
C THR A 34 -1.34 -13.90 10.55
N SER A 35 -2.15 -14.92 10.27
CA SER A 35 -2.25 -16.14 11.10
C SER A 35 -0.94 -16.93 11.19
N ASP A 36 -0.08 -16.84 10.17
CA ASP A 36 1.28 -17.41 10.16
C ASP A 36 2.35 -16.52 10.82
N GLY A 37 1.94 -15.38 11.39
CA GLY A 37 2.79 -14.47 12.17
C GLY A 37 3.57 -13.43 11.36
N ARG A 38 3.36 -13.34 10.04
CA ARG A 38 3.93 -12.28 9.21
C ARG A 38 3.29 -10.93 9.52
N ARG A 39 4.04 -9.85 9.23
CA ARG A 39 3.56 -8.47 9.27
C ARG A 39 3.53 -7.91 7.87
N ILE A 40 2.33 -7.75 7.32
CA ILE A 40 2.14 -7.27 5.95
C ILE A 40 1.67 -5.81 5.99
N MET A 41 2.48 -4.93 5.41
CA MET A 41 2.15 -3.51 5.27
C MET A 41 1.52 -3.27 3.90
N TYR A 42 0.30 -2.75 3.89
CA TYR A 42 -0.45 -2.35 2.71
C TYR A 42 -0.30 -0.84 2.51
N ILE A 43 0.00 -0.42 1.29
CA ILE A 43 0.30 0.97 0.93
C ILE A 43 -0.59 1.31 -0.27
N ALA A 44 -1.44 2.31 -0.10
CA ALA A 44 -2.25 2.89 -1.18
C ALA A 44 -1.33 3.51 -2.24
N HIS A 45 -1.78 3.66 -3.48
CA HIS A 45 -1.11 4.50 -4.48
C HIS A 45 -1.93 5.77 -4.74
N GLU A 46 -1.25 6.92 -4.74
CA GLU A 46 -1.91 8.21 -4.92
C GLU A 46 -2.54 8.37 -6.32
N GLN A 47 -2.04 7.62 -7.30
CA GLN A 47 -2.45 7.71 -8.70
C GLN A 47 -2.21 6.40 -9.45
N ALA A 48 -2.89 6.26 -10.58
CA ALA A 48 -2.69 5.21 -11.57
C ALA A 48 -1.20 5.06 -11.99
N PRO A 49 -0.78 3.84 -12.38
CA PRO A 49 -1.62 2.68 -12.69
C PRO A 49 -1.92 1.76 -11.50
N LYS A 50 -1.22 1.92 -10.38
CA LYS A 50 -1.32 0.97 -9.25
C LYS A 50 -2.45 1.33 -8.31
N ASP A 51 -3.06 0.29 -7.75
CA ASP A 51 -4.12 0.43 -6.75
C ASP A 51 -3.52 0.42 -5.34
N PHE A 52 -2.96 -0.70 -4.92
CA PHE A 52 -2.16 -0.79 -3.69
C PHE A 52 -0.97 -1.74 -3.88
N THR A 53 0.05 -1.57 -3.05
CA THR A 53 1.15 -2.53 -2.91
C THR A 53 1.18 -3.05 -1.48
N SER A 54 1.37 -4.36 -1.30
CA SER A 54 1.65 -4.97 -0.01
C SER A 54 3.11 -5.41 0.07
N VAL A 55 3.69 -5.26 1.26
CA VAL A 55 5.10 -5.57 1.54
C VAL A 55 5.16 -6.32 2.87
N ASP A 56 5.77 -7.51 2.86
CA ASP A 56 6.16 -8.21 4.07
C ASP A 56 7.29 -7.43 4.75
N VAL A 57 7.00 -6.95 5.96
CA VAL A 57 7.91 -6.21 6.83
C VAL A 57 8.15 -6.92 8.17
N THR A 58 7.97 -8.25 8.18
CA THR A 58 8.27 -9.09 9.34
C THR A 58 9.74 -8.93 9.76
N ASP A 59 10.66 -8.97 8.78
CA ASP A 59 12.03 -8.51 8.96
C ASP A 59 12.16 -7.07 8.42
N PRO A 60 12.23 -6.04 9.28
CA PRO A 60 12.32 -4.65 8.83
C PRO A 60 13.64 -4.34 8.11
N LYS A 61 14.64 -5.22 8.15
CA LYS A 61 15.90 -5.06 7.39
C LYS A 61 15.80 -5.58 5.96
N ASN A 62 14.81 -6.41 5.66
CA ASN A 62 14.65 -7.07 4.36
C ASN A 62 13.18 -7.08 3.92
N PRO A 63 12.58 -5.90 3.67
CA PRO A 63 11.20 -5.81 3.21
C PRO A 63 11.04 -6.46 1.83
N LYS A 64 9.99 -7.27 1.65
CA LYS A 64 9.71 -7.99 0.41
C LYS A 64 8.32 -7.68 -0.10
N MET A 65 8.20 -7.27 -1.36
CA MET A 65 6.88 -7.13 -1.97
C MET A 65 6.13 -8.47 -1.95
N VAL A 66 4.85 -8.42 -1.59
CA VAL A 66 3.95 -9.58 -1.60
C VAL A 66 3.04 -9.49 -2.82
N VAL A 67 2.27 -8.41 -2.96
CA VAL A 67 1.45 -8.14 -4.15
C VAL A 67 1.50 -6.67 -4.53
N GLN A 68 1.27 -6.37 -5.81
CA GLN A 68 1.08 -5.02 -6.33
C GLN A 68 -0.05 -5.06 -7.36
N THR A 69 -1.18 -4.45 -7.02
CA THR A 69 -2.42 -4.51 -7.81
C THR A 69 -2.55 -3.31 -8.74
N ASP A 70 -3.33 -3.47 -9.81
CA ASP A 70 -3.58 -2.44 -10.80
C ASP A 70 -5.00 -1.87 -10.64
N LEU A 71 -5.13 -0.57 -10.87
CA LEU A 71 -6.43 0.06 -11.05
C LEU A 71 -7.03 -0.36 -12.39
N PRO A 72 -8.38 -0.39 -12.50
CA PRO A 72 -9.03 -0.79 -13.75
C PRO A 72 -8.81 0.21 -14.90
N HIS A 73 -8.49 1.47 -14.61
CA HIS A 73 -8.19 2.51 -15.58
C HIS A 73 -7.54 3.74 -14.92
N SER A 74 -7.06 4.70 -15.72
CA SER A 74 -6.35 5.90 -15.25
C SER A 74 -7.23 6.97 -14.59
N ASP A 75 -8.55 6.92 -14.76
CA ASP A 75 -9.50 7.92 -14.22
C ASP A 75 -9.98 7.63 -12.78
N VAL A 76 -9.40 6.64 -12.11
CA VAL A 76 -9.63 6.35 -10.69
C VAL A 76 -8.28 6.39 -9.96
N ARG A 77 -8.30 6.69 -8.67
CA ARG A 77 -7.16 6.59 -7.76
C ARG A 77 -7.58 5.99 -6.42
N SER A 78 -6.60 5.46 -5.69
CA SER A 78 -6.76 4.76 -4.43
C SER A 78 -5.86 5.36 -3.34
N ASN A 79 -6.05 6.65 -3.03
CA ASN A 79 -5.10 7.40 -2.20
C ASN A 79 -5.12 7.02 -0.71
N SER A 80 -6.14 6.30 -0.25
CA SER A 80 -6.29 5.93 1.15
C SER A 80 -6.78 4.50 1.29
N LEU A 81 -6.35 3.83 2.36
CA LEU A 81 -6.75 2.49 2.73
C LEU A 81 -6.64 2.29 4.24
N THR A 82 -7.29 1.25 4.76
CA THR A 82 -7.09 0.77 6.13
C THR A 82 -7.27 -0.74 6.22
N VAL A 83 -6.69 -1.34 7.26
CA VAL A 83 -6.75 -2.78 7.53
C VAL A 83 -7.43 -3.01 8.87
N TYR A 84 -8.34 -3.98 8.91
CA TYR A 84 -8.95 -4.51 10.13
C TYR A 84 -8.96 -6.04 10.05
N GLU A 85 -8.13 -6.70 10.85
CA GLU A 85 -7.88 -8.15 10.74
C GLU A 85 -7.53 -8.53 9.29
N ASP A 86 -8.32 -9.41 8.68
CA ASP A 86 -8.17 -9.89 7.31
C ASP A 86 -9.01 -9.08 6.30
N LEU A 87 -9.52 -7.91 6.69
CA LEU A 87 -10.22 -6.99 5.81
C LEU A 87 -9.35 -5.79 5.45
N LEU A 88 -9.23 -5.53 4.16
CA LEU A 88 -8.63 -4.32 3.61
C LEU A 88 -9.73 -3.47 2.95
N LEU A 89 -9.85 -2.23 3.39
CA LEU A 89 -10.75 -1.23 2.79
C LEU A 89 -9.90 -0.25 1.98
N VAL A 90 -10.17 -0.13 0.69
CA VAL A 90 -9.45 0.76 -0.23
C VAL A 90 -10.40 1.83 -0.75
N ALA A 91 -10.12 3.10 -0.49
CA ALA A 91 -10.97 4.20 -0.94
C ALA A 91 -10.71 4.51 -2.42
N TYR A 92 -11.77 4.62 -3.23
CA TYR A 92 -11.72 4.97 -4.64
C TYR A 92 -12.31 6.34 -4.92
N GLN A 93 -11.48 7.20 -5.50
CA GLN A 93 -11.90 8.50 -6.00
C GLN A 93 -11.75 8.56 -7.52
N THR A 94 -12.81 9.00 -8.21
CA THR A 94 -12.79 9.20 -9.67
C THR A 94 -12.50 10.64 -10.04
N SER A 95 -11.93 10.86 -11.23
CA SER A 95 -11.59 12.19 -11.75
C SER A 95 -12.82 13.07 -12.03
N ARG A 96 -13.99 12.45 -12.28
CA ARG A 96 -15.26 13.14 -12.51
C ARG A 96 -16.46 12.30 -12.06
N PRO A 97 -17.64 12.91 -11.86
CA PRO A 97 -18.87 12.19 -11.51
C PRO A 97 -19.29 11.18 -12.60
N GLY A 98 -19.90 10.07 -12.16
CA GLY A 98 -20.47 9.04 -13.05
C GLY A 98 -19.49 7.94 -13.47
N LEU A 99 -18.20 8.09 -13.19
CA LEU A 99 -17.21 7.02 -13.40
C LEU A 99 -17.25 5.98 -12.28
N LYS A 100 -16.73 4.79 -12.55
CA LYS A 100 -16.66 3.66 -11.62
C LYS A 100 -15.32 2.94 -11.76
N PRO A 101 -14.76 2.37 -10.69
CA PRO A 101 -15.31 2.31 -9.34
C PRO A 101 -15.13 3.63 -8.58
N ALA A 102 -16.05 3.93 -7.68
CA ALA A 102 -16.00 5.07 -6.76
C ALA A 102 -16.49 4.63 -5.37
N GLY A 103 -16.08 5.32 -4.31
CA GLY A 103 -16.42 4.94 -2.94
C GLY A 103 -15.29 4.16 -2.30
N PHE A 104 -15.49 2.87 -2.02
CA PHE A 104 -14.42 2.00 -1.54
C PHE A 104 -14.63 0.55 -2.01
N GLY A 105 -13.52 -0.18 -2.16
CA GLY A 105 -13.51 -1.64 -2.30
C GLY A 105 -13.21 -2.30 -0.96
N THR A 106 -13.81 -3.46 -0.74
CA THR A 106 -13.50 -4.32 0.39
C THR A 106 -12.75 -5.53 -0.14
N TYR A 107 -11.67 -5.91 0.50
CA TYR A 107 -10.84 -7.03 0.11
C TYR A 107 -10.64 -7.96 1.32
N ASP A 108 -10.86 -9.24 1.09
CA ASP A 108 -10.38 -10.33 1.93
C ASP A 108 -8.88 -10.52 1.65
N ILE A 109 -8.08 -10.33 2.70
CA ILE A 109 -6.61 -10.44 2.68
C ILE A 109 -6.11 -11.52 3.65
N SER A 110 -6.96 -12.51 3.96
CA SER A 110 -6.53 -13.69 4.74
C SER A 110 -5.42 -14.48 4.05
N ASP A 111 -5.34 -14.41 2.72
CA ASP A 111 -4.19 -14.78 1.88
C ASP A 111 -3.59 -13.51 1.25
N PRO A 112 -2.54 -12.93 1.87
CA PRO A 112 -1.93 -11.67 1.41
C PRO A 112 -1.37 -11.72 -0.01
N GLU A 113 -0.98 -12.90 -0.49
CA GLU A 113 -0.50 -13.15 -1.84
C GLU A 113 -1.62 -13.06 -2.87
N ASN A 114 -2.87 -13.34 -2.47
CA ASN A 114 -4.04 -13.36 -3.34
C ASN A 114 -5.23 -12.57 -2.77
N PRO A 115 -5.13 -11.24 -2.59
CA PRO A 115 -6.25 -10.42 -2.11
C PRO A 115 -7.48 -10.58 -3.01
N ARG A 116 -8.64 -10.78 -2.38
CA ARG A 116 -9.89 -11.03 -3.09
C ARG A 116 -10.92 -9.96 -2.76
N GLN A 117 -11.40 -9.24 -3.77
CA GLN A 117 -12.47 -8.27 -3.58
C GLN A 117 -13.79 -8.97 -3.18
N ILE A 118 -14.50 -8.42 -2.19
CA ILE A 118 -15.76 -8.95 -1.63
C ILE A 118 -16.87 -7.90 -1.55
#